data_AF-A0A6P1ECC0-F1
#
_entry.id   AF-A0A6P1ECC0-F1
#
_cell.length_a   1.000
_cell.length_b   1.000
_cell.length_c   1.000
_cell.angle_alpha   90.00
_cell.angle_beta   90.00
_cell.angle_gamma   90.00
#
_symmetry.space_group_name_H-M   'P 1'
#
loop_
_entity.id
_entity.type
_entity.pdbx_description
1 polymer ?
#
loop_
_entity_poly.entity_id
_entity_poly.type
_entity_poly.pdbx_seq_one_letter_code
_entity_poly.pdbx_strand_id
1 'polypeptide(L)'
;MIVPAEAFSERVPQDLAPGSIFWFREAWAFLVSHELEDVPVKSFIMLQGDRAGTLFNVVEGMPACLTLADPFAWFPAVPSGTLPSRDVFETASLSLTASGPVVVGGKPDRWGDADMFAFSLDGRSLGEAPRGAVNRYGKWTAELCHPSRPFVSLGQIFEVDRLRV
;
A
#
# COMPACT_ATOMS: atom_id res chain seq x y z
N MET A 1 12.41 8.36 17.45
CA MET A 1 12.42 8.91 16.08
C MET A 1 11.22 9.84 15.96
N ILE A 2 11.33 10.95 15.22
CA ILE A 2 10.29 11.97 15.09
C ILE A 2 10.06 12.20 13.60
N VAL A 3 8.80 12.29 13.18
CA VAL A 3 8.42 12.69 11.81
C VAL A 3 7.95 14.14 11.85
N PRO A 4 8.48 15.05 11.01
CA PRO A 4 8.03 16.44 11.00
C PRO A 4 6.57 16.54 10.56
N ALA A 5 5.77 17.37 11.24
CA ALA A 5 4.35 17.55 10.91
C ALA A 5 4.17 18.17 9.52
N GLU A 6 5.14 18.96 9.07
CA GLU A 6 5.20 19.57 7.73
C GLU A 6 5.33 18.55 6.59
N ALA A 7 5.64 17.28 6.91
CA ALA A 7 5.62 16.20 5.93
C ALA A 7 4.20 15.79 5.53
N PHE A 8 3.17 16.31 6.22
CA PHE A 8 1.79 15.93 6.00
C PHE A 8 0.92 17.09 5.50
N SER A 9 -0.14 16.73 4.77
CA SER A 9 -1.18 17.65 4.30
C SER A 9 -2.53 16.94 4.28
N GLU A 10 -3.63 17.69 4.16
CA GLU A 10 -4.96 17.13 3.93
C GLU A 10 -5.34 17.29 2.46
N ARG A 11 -5.69 16.17 1.81
CA ARG A 11 -6.13 16.17 0.41
C ARG A 11 -7.22 15.12 0.20
N VAL A 12 -8.10 15.38 -0.77
CA VAL A 12 -9.12 14.41 -1.15
C VAL A 12 -8.48 13.26 -1.96
N PRO A 13 -8.80 11.98 -1.67
CA PRO A 13 -8.16 10.84 -2.35
C PRO A 13 -8.30 10.83 -3.88
N GLN A 14 -9.34 11.47 -4.43
CA GLN A 14 -9.55 11.60 -5.88
C GLN A 14 -8.44 12.41 -6.56
N ASP A 15 -7.84 13.36 -5.85
CA ASP A 15 -6.81 14.26 -6.39
C ASP A 15 -5.40 13.71 -6.23
N LEU A 16 -5.24 12.62 -5.48
CA LEU A 16 -3.96 11.98 -5.24
C LEU A 16 -3.53 11.13 -6.43
N ALA A 17 -2.22 11.06 -6.67
CA ALA A 17 -1.65 10.15 -7.65
C ALA A 17 -1.69 8.71 -7.13
N PRO A 18 -1.88 7.70 -8.00
CA PRO A 18 -1.58 6.31 -7.62
C PRO A 18 -0.16 6.23 -7.04
N GLY A 19 0.02 5.37 -6.03
CA GLY A 19 1.28 5.30 -5.29
C GLY A 19 1.24 6.09 -3.97
N SER A 20 0.30 7.02 -3.81
CA SER A 20 0.15 7.78 -2.57
C SER A 20 -0.39 6.91 -1.42
N ILE A 21 -0.03 7.28 -0.19
CA ILE A 21 -0.63 6.75 1.04
C ILE A 21 -1.48 7.82 1.71
N PHE A 22 -2.56 7.41 2.38
CA PHE A 22 -3.41 8.34 3.12
C PHE A 22 -4.05 7.67 4.35
N TRP A 23 -4.35 8.46 5.37
CA TRP A 23 -5.00 8.00 6.59
C TRP A 23 -6.52 7.99 6.41
N PHE A 24 -7.12 6.81 6.48
CA PHE A 24 -8.55 6.61 6.30
C PHE A 24 -9.12 5.74 7.41
N ARG A 25 -10.10 6.28 8.14
CA ARG A 25 -10.80 5.57 9.23
C ARG A 25 -9.84 4.85 10.18
N GLU A 26 -8.90 5.61 10.74
CA GLU A 26 -7.95 5.15 11.76
C GLU A 26 -6.87 4.16 11.27
N ALA A 27 -6.69 4.02 9.95
CA ALA A 27 -5.64 3.19 9.38
C ALA A 27 -5.05 3.80 8.10
N TRP A 28 -3.79 3.47 7.81
CA TRP A 28 -3.17 3.86 6.54
C TRP A 28 -3.68 2.99 5.38
N ALA A 29 -3.91 3.64 4.24
CA ALA A 29 -4.31 3.05 2.99
C ALA A 29 -3.33 3.42 1.86
N PHE A 30 -3.22 2.54 0.87
CA PHE A 30 -2.38 2.72 -0.32
C PHE A 30 -3.26 2.92 -1.54
N LEU A 31 -3.12 4.06 -2.22
CA LEU A 31 -3.88 4.40 -3.41
C LEU A 31 -3.31 3.69 -4.63
N VAL A 32 -4.20 3.04 -5.37
CA VAL A 32 -3.88 2.26 -6.56
C VAL A 32 -4.81 2.60 -7.72
N SER A 33 -4.40 2.23 -8.92
CA SER A 33 -5.18 2.33 -10.14
C SER A 33 -5.18 0.99 -10.86
N HIS A 34 -6.35 0.59 -11.33
CA HIS A 34 -6.55 -0.61 -12.16
C HIS A 34 -7.59 -0.32 -13.24
N GLU A 35 -7.66 -1.19 -14.24
CA GLU A 35 -8.67 -1.09 -15.29
C GLU A 35 -9.89 -1.94 -14.91
N LEU A 36 -11.08 -1.38 -15.07
CA LEU A 36 -12.35 -2.08 -14.98
C LEU A 36 -13.11 -1.79 -16.27
N GLU A 37 -13.35 -2.83 -17.09
CA GLU A 37 -13.98 -2.67 -18.41
C GLU A 37 -13.28 -1.61 -19.28
N ASP A 38 -11.94 -1.67 -19.34
CA ASP A 38 -11.06 -0.73 -20.06
C ASP A 38 -11.11 0.74 -19.56
N VAL A 39 -11.73 0.98 -18.40
CA VAL A 39 -11.75 2.30 -17.75
C VAL A 39 -10.81 2.30 -16.54
N PRO A 40 -9.86 3.25 -16.45
CA PRO A 40 -9.02 3.41 -15.27
C PRO A 40 -9.86 3.81 -14.04
N VAL A 41 -9.79 3.01 -12.99
CA VAL A 41 -10.47 3.22 -11.71
C VAL A 41 -9.45 3.36 -10.59
N LYS A 42 -9.58 4.45 -9.82
CA LYS A 42 -8.84 4.64 -8.56
C LYS A 42 -9.47 3.81 -7.46
N SER A 43 -8.62 3.11 -6.71
CA SER A 43 -8.99 2.29 -5.58
C SER A 43 -7.92 2.41 -4.50
N PHE A 44 -8.14 1.82 -3.34
CA PHE A 44 -7.15 1.80 -2.29
C PHE A 44 -7.15 0.47 -1.54
N ILE A 45 -5.97 0.06 -1.11
CA ILE A 45 -5.75 -1.11 -0.27
C ILE A 45 -5.57 -0.62 1.16
N MET A 46 -6.34 -1.14 2.10
CA MET A 46 -6.05 -0.89 3.52
C MET A 46 -4.75 -1.59 3.88
N LEU A 47 -3.77 -0.89 4.45
CA LEU A 47 -2.49 -1.49 4.83
C LEU A 47 -2.48 -1.98 6.28
N GLN A 48 -3.41 -1.49 7.11
CA GLN A 48 -3.51 -1.79 8.53
C GLN A 48 -4.97 -2.03 8.96
N GLY A 49 -5.14 -2.54 10.18
CA GLY A 49 -6.44 -2.78 10.82
C GLY A 49 -7.14 -4.04 10.29
N ASP A 50 -8.37 -4.27 10.76
CA ASP A 50 -9.16 -5.49 10.50
C ASP A 50 -9.45 -5.73 9.01
N ARG A 51 -9.38 -4.66 8.21
CA ARG A 51 -9.61 -4.71 6.76
C ARG A 51 -8.32 -4.70 5.95
N ALA A 52 -7.16 -4.87 6.59
CA ALA A 52 -5.88 -4.88 5.90
C ALA A 52 -5.92 -5.84 4.70
N GLY A 53 -5.36 -5.41 3.58
CA GLY A 53 -5.33 -6.16 2.34
C GLY A 53 -6.61 -6.11 1.51
N THR A 54 -7.69 -5.53 2.02
CA THR A 54 -8.93 -5.35 1.25
C THR A 54 -8.80 -4.17 0.29
N LEU A 55 -9.22 -4.38 -0.96
CA LEU A 55 -9.32 -3.36 -2.00
C LEU A 55 -10.71 -2.69 -1.99
N PHE A 56 -10.72 -1.36 -1.96
CA PHE A 56 -11.93 -0.54 -2.00
C PHE A 56 -11.87 0.48 -3.13
N ASN A 57 -13.02 0.78 -3.73
CA ASN A 57 -13.10 1.85 -4.73
C ASN A 57 -12.97 3.22 -4.06
N VAL A 58 -12.26 4.15 -4.71
CA VAL A 58 -12.42 5.57 -4.41
C VAL A 58 -13.77 6.00 -4.96
N VAL A 59 -14.59 6.63 -4.13
CA VAL A 59 -15.94 7.10 -4.52
C VAL A 59 -16.00 8.61 -4.46
N GLU A 60 -16.91 9.22 -5.22
CA GLU A 60 -17.16 10.66 -5.14
C GLU A 60 -17.61 11.07 -3.73
N GLY A 61 -17.13 12.22 -3.26
CA GLY A 61 -17.51 12.77 -1.95
C GLY A 61 -16.73 12.24 -0.75
N MET A 62 -15.67 11.45 -0.94
CA MET A 62 -14.75 11.13 0.17
C MET A 62 -14.16 12.42 0.76
N PRO A 63 -14.06 12.54 2.10
CA PRO A 63 -13.49 13.72 2.74
C PRO A 63 -11.99 13.82 2.48
N ALA A 64 -11.43 15.01 2.70
CA ALA A 64 -9.99 15.18 2.75
C ALA A 64 -9.39 14.28 3.83
N CYS A 65 -8.30 13.61 3.48
CA CYS A 65 -7.58 12.67 4.33
C CYS A 65 -6.15 13.17 4.53
N LEU A 66 -5.57 12.87 5.70
CA LEU A 66 -4.15 13.12 5.95
C LEU A 66 -3.31 12.28 4.97
N THR A 67 -2.36 12.91 4.29
CA THR A 67 -1.44 12.28 3.33
C THR A 67 -0.09 13.02 3.37
N LEU A 68 0.86 12.62 2.54
CA LEU A 68 2.14 13.30 2.42
C LEU A 68 2.03 14.62 1.65
N ALA A 69 2.64 15.67 2.17
CA ALA A 69 2.77 16.95 1.48
C ALA A 69 3.87 16.87 0.42
N ASP A 70 3.71 17.56 -0.71
CA ASP A 70 4.79 17.70 -1.69
C ASP A 70 6.00 18.44 -1.06
N PRO A 71 7.24 18.02 -1.34
CA PRO A 71 7.65 16.95 -2.25
C PRO A 71 7.84 15.59 -1.56
N PHE A 72 7.42 15.41 -0.31
CA PHE A 72 7.71 14.20 0.44
C PHE A 72 7.05 12.96 -0.18
N ALA A 73 7.76 11.84 -0.10
CA ALA A 73 7.34 10.55 -0.62
C ALA A 73 7.56 9.46 0.43
N TRP A 74 7.26 8.22 0.07
CA TRP A 74 7.51 7.08 0.94
C TRP A 74 8.12 5.91 0.18
N PHE A 75 8.75 4.99 0.92
CA PHE A 75 9.18 3.70 0.40
C PHE A 75 8.97 2.60 1.45
N PRO A 76 8.75 1.35 1.06
CA PRO A 76 8.67 0.24 2.00
C PRO A 76 10.08 -0.17 2.46
N ALA A 77 10.23 -0.47 3.75
CA ALA A 77 11.43 -1.04 4.32
C ALA A 77 11.13 -2.32 5.09
N VAL A 78 12.13 -3.20 5.16
CA VAL A 78 12.10 -4.43 5.96
C VAL A 78 13.25 -4.39 6.96
N PRO A 79 13.10 -4.93 8.18
CA PRO A 79 14.19 -4.97 9.13
C PRO A 79 15.39 -5.74 8.57
N SER A 80 16.59 -5.24 8.80
CA SER A 80 17.81 -5.87 8.31
C SER A 80 17.93 -7.31 8.80
N GLY A 81 18.30 -8.23 7.90
CA GLY A 81 18.43 -9.65 8.20
C GLY A 81 17.11 -10.43 8.25
N THR A 82 15.95 -9.78 8.06
CA THR A 82 14.67 -10.49 7.92
C THR A 82 14.67 -11.30 6.63
N LEU A 83 14.38 -12.60 6.74
CA LEU A 83 14.16 -13.45 5.57
C LEU A 83 12.69 -13.38 5.14
N PRO A 84 12.41 -13.33 3.83
CA PRO A 84 11.03 -13.45 3.36
C PRO A 84 10.51 -14.86 3.63
N SER A 85 9.20 -14.97 3.84
CA SER A 85 8.49 -16.24 4.01
C SER A 85 7.52 -16.47 2.85
N ARG A 86 7.17 -17.74 2.64
CA ARG A 86 6.11 -18.16 1.70
C ARG A 86 4.77 -18.36 2.41
N ASP A 87 4.82 -18.59 3.72
CA ASP A 87 3.67 -18.87 4.58
C ASP A 87 3.19 -17.58 5.26
N VAL A 88 2.69 -16.66 4.44
CA VAL A 88 2.20 -15.36 4.89
C VAL A 88 0.96 -15.00 4.08
N PHE A 89 0.04 -14.25 4.69
CA PHE A 89 -1.07 -13.68 3.94
C PHE A 89 -0.56 -12.94 2.72
N GLU A 90 -1.21 -13.18 1.59
CA GLU A 90 -0.81 -12.54 0.34
C GLU A 90 -1.08 -11.04 0.39
N THR A 91 -2.23 -10.63 0.92
CA THR A 91 -2.69 -9.24 0.91
C THR A 91 -2.00 -8.36 1.95
N ALA A 92 -1.76 -7.10 1.60
CA ALA A 92 -0.98 -6.11 2.35
C ALA A 92 0.46 -6.54 2.73
N SER A 93 0.88 -7.76 2.41
CA SER A 93 2.28 -8.16 2.49
C SER A 93 3.09 -7.47 1.39
N LEU A 94 4.38 -7.25 1.67
CA LEU A 94 5.32 -6.79 0.66
C LEU A 94 5.90 -8.02 -0.05
N SER A 95 5.53 -8.21 -1.30
CA SER A 95 6.02 -9.32 -2.13
C SER A 95 7.14 -8.85 -3.04
N LEU A 96 8.24 -9.59 -3.11
CA LEU A 96 9.32 -9.32 -4.05
C LEU A 96 9.16 -10.19 -5.29
N THR A 97 8.94 -9.54 -6.43
CA THR A 97 8.81 -10.18 -7.75
C THR A 97 10.00 -9.84 -8.64
N ALA A 98 10.10 -10.51 -9.81
CA ALA A 98 11.12 -10.18 -10.80
C ALA A 98 11.01 -8.73 -11.32
N SER A 99 9.82 -8.15 -11.31
CA SER A 99 9.55 -6.76 -11.73
C SER A 99 9.75 -5.74 -10.61
N GLY A 100 10.06 -6.20 -9.39
CA GLY A 100 10.23 -5.35 -8.21
C GLY A 100 9.24 -5.65 -7.09
N PRO A 101 9.25 -4.81 -6.03
CA PRO A 101 8.34 -4.93 -4.90
C PRO A 101 6.90 -4.60 -5.30
N VAL A 102 5.95 -5.39 -4.79
CA VAL A 102 4.52 -5.23 -5.02
C VAL A 102 3.75 -5.39 -3.72
N VAL A 103 2.60 -4.73 -3.65
CA VAL A 103 1.59 -4.93 -2.59
C VAL A 103 0.37 -5.58 -3.25
N VAL A 104 -0.16 -6.63 -2.61
CA VAL A 104 -1.37 -7.31 -3.11
C VAL A 104 -2.61 -6.80 -2.38
N GLY A 105 -3.66 -6.52 -3.13
CA GLY A 105 -4.99 -6.18 -2.63
C GLY A 105 -6.01 -7.20 -3.13
N GLY A 106 -6.95 -7.57 -2.27
CA GLY A 106 -8.04 -8.49 -2.58
C GLY A 106 -9.40 -7.82 -2.54
N LYS A 107 -10.24 -8.07 -3.54
CA LYS A 107 -11.65 -7.69 -3.49
C LYS A 107 -12.46 -8.93 -3.07
N PRO A 108 -12.99 -8.98 -1.83
CA PRO A 108 -13.79 -10.12 -1.41
C PRO A 108 -15.07 -10.20 -2.24
N ASP A 109 -15.35 -11.38 -2.77
CA ASP A 109 -16.59 -11.68 -3.46
C ASP A 109 -17.71 -12.07 -2.46
N ARG A 110 -18.90 -12.39 -2.99
CA ARG A 110 -20.07 -12.76 -2.17
C ARG A 110 -19.99 -14.17 -1.59
N TRP A 111 -19.04 -14.99 -2.05
CA TRP A 111 -18.86 -16.40 -1.70
C TRP A 111 -17.61 -16.64 -0.84
N GLY A 112 -16.83 -15.59 -0.56
CA GLY A 112 -15.62 -15.63 0.25
C GLY A 112 -14.34 -15.90 -0.53
N ASP A 113 -14.43 -16.08 -1.86
CA ASP A 113 -13.25 -16.03 -2.73
C ASP A 113 -12.90 -14.55 -2.97
N ALA A 114 -11.64 -14.26 -3.25
CA ALA A 114 -11.22 -12.89 -3.46
C ALA A 114 -10.33 -12.81 -4.69
N ASP A 115 -10.75 -11.97 -5.64
CA ASP A 115 -9.88 -11.60 -6.75
C ASP A 115 -8.71 -10.79 -6.18
N MET A 116 -7.51 -11.36 -6.30
CA MET A 116 -6.28 -10.77 -5.80
C MET A 116 -5.52 -10.11 -6.94
N PHE A 117 -5.11 -8.86 -6.72
CA PHE A 117 -4.40 -8.06 -7.71
C PHE A 117 -3.08 -7.56 -7.13
N ALA A 118 -2.01 -7.63 -7.93
CA ALA A 118 -0.73 -7.07 -7.57
C ALA A 118 -0.59 -5.63 -8.06
N PHE A 119 -0.05 -4.77 -7.20
CA PHE A 119 0.21 -3.38 -7.51
C PHE A 119 1.66 -3.02 -7.23
N SER A 120 2.30 -2.33 -8.17
CA SER A 120 3.62 -1.73 -7.96
C SER A 120 3.52 -0.58 -6.94
N LEU A 121 4.67 -0.15 -6.40
CA LEU A 121 4.71 0.93 -5.40
C LEU A 121 4.28 2.31 -5.93
N ASP A 122 4.30 2.52 -7.25
CA ASP A 122 3.68 3.68 -7.91
C ASP A 122 2.16 3.51 -8.11
N GLY A 123 1.57 2.48 -7.51
CA GLY A 123 0.13 2.22 -7.46
C GLY A 123 -0.47 1.68 -8.75
N ARG A 124 0.32 1.28 -9.74
CA ARG A 124 -0.22 0.70 -10.98
C ARG A 124 -0.53 -0.78 -10.82
N SER A 125 -1.67 -1.22 -11.37
CA SER A 125 -2.00 -2.64 -11.47
C SER A 125 -1.02 -3.37 -12.36
N LEU A 126 -0.58 -4.53 -11.90
CA LEU A 126 0.24 -5.49 -12.64
C LEU A 126 -0.57 -6.73 -13.06
N GLY A 127 -1.89 -6.70 -12.85
CA GLY A 127 -2.80 -7.81 -13.12
C GLY A 127 -2.99 -8.71 -11.90
N GLU A 128 -3.22 -10.00 -12.15
CA GLU A 128 -3.41 -11.00 -11.11
C GLU A 128 -2.22 -11.05 -10.13
N ALA A 129 -2.53 -11.29 -8.87
CA ALA A 129 -1.50 -11.47 -7.86
C ALA A 129 -0.60 -12.68 -8.18
N PRO A 130 0.71 -12.61 -7.89
CA PRO A 130 1.65 -13.66 -8.24
C PRO A 130 1.33 -14.95 -7.47
N ARG A 131 0.87 -15.96 -8.21
CA ARG A 131 0.47 -17.25 -7.65
C ARG A 131 1.68 -18.07 -7.17
N GLY A 132 1.50 -18.81 -6.08
CA GLY A 132 2.47 -19.78 -5.58
C GLY A 132 3.53 -19.21 -4.62
N ALA A 133 4.72 -19.81 -4.66
CA ALA A 133 5.82 -19.61 -3.71
C ALA A 133 6.61 -18.31 -3.96
N VAL A 134 5.99 -17.18 -3.66
CA VAL A 134 6.60 -15.84 -3.76
C VAL A 134 7.27 -15.47 -2.43
N ASN A 135 8.38 -14.74 -2.49
CA ASN A 135 9.03 -14.19 -1.31
C ASN A 135 8.23 -13.02 -0.75
N ARG A 136 7.64 -13.20 0.45
CA ARG A 136 6.78 -12.21 1.09
C ARG A 136 7.33 -11.77 2.44
N TYR A 137 7.16 -10.48 2.75
CA TYR A 137 7.36 -9.94 4.08
C TYR A 137 6.00 -9.60 4.67
N GLY A 138 5.58 -10.38 5.67
CA GLY A 138 4.36 -10.08 6.44
C GLY A 138 4.52 -8.85 7.31
N LYS A 139 5.74 -8.52 7.68
CA LYS A 139 6.07 -7.36 8.50
C LYS A 139 7.02 -6.42 7.76
N TRP A 140 6.60 -5.19 7.55
CA TRP A 140 7.35 -4.15 6.84
C TRP A 140 6.88 -2.76 7.27
N THR A 141 7.66 -1.73 7.00
CA THR A 141 7.33 -0.35 7.39
C THR A 141 7.24 0.56 6.17
N ALA A 142 6.40 1.59 6.25
CA ALA A 142 6.44 2.70 5.30
C ALA A 142 7.32 3.81 5.88
N GLU A 143 8.41 4.12 5.19
CA GLU A 143 9.39 5.10 5.60
C GLU A 143 9.20 6.39 4.79
N LEU A 144 9.19 7.54 5.48
CA LEU A 144 9.19 8.85 4.86
C LEU A 144 10.52 9.07 4.13
N CYS A 145 10.48 9.60 2.91
CA CYS A 145 11.67 10.06 2.21
C CYS A 145 11.44 11.40 1.51
N HIS A 146 12.55 12.01 1.11
CA HIS A 146 12.53 13.11 0.17
C HIS A 146 12.99 12.58 -1.20
N PRO A 147 12.37 12.94 -2.33
CA PRO A 147 12.71 12.39 -3.65
C PRO A 147 14.18 12.57 -4.06
N SER A 148 14.86 13.61 -3.55
CA SER A 148 16.31 13.77 -3.77
C SER A 148 17.19 12.77 -3.02
N ARG A 149 16.61 11.99 -2.08
CA ARG A 149 17.25 10.97 -1.25
C ARG A 149 16.28 9.78 -1.05
N PRO A 150 15.90 9.07 -2.12
CA PRO A 150 14.72 8.20 -2.15
C PRO A 150 14.78 6.99 -1.22
N PHE A 151 15.98 6.60 -0.76
CA PHE A 151 16.18 5.43 0.11
C PHE A 151 16.74 5.80 1.49
N VAL A 152 16.73 7.08 1.85
CA VAL A 152 17.08 7.55 3.19
C VAL A 152 15.79 7.77 3.95
N SER A 153 15.53 6.95 4.95
CA SER A 153 14.40 7.18 5.85
C SER A 153 14.60 8.48 6.63
N LEU A 154 13.60 9.35 6.55
CA LEU A 154 13.44 10.55 7.36
C LEU A 154 12.55 10.30 8.58
N GLY A 155 11.99 9.10 8.69
CA GLY A 155 11.14 8.69 9.78
C GLY A 155 10.13 7.62 9.35
N GLN A 156 9.86 6.68 10.25
CA GLN A 156 8.81 5.68 10.05
C GLN A 156 7.42 6.35 10.14
N ILE A 157 6.57 6.13 9.14
CA ILE A 157 5.19 6.65 9.12
C ILE A 157 4.26 5.64 9.82
N PHE A 158 4.34 4.37 9.42
CA PHE A 158 3.57 3.28 10.02
C PHE A 158 4.22 1.92 9.78
N GLU A 159 3.70 0.89 10.45
CA GLU A 159 4.10 -0.50 10.30
C GLU A 159 2.92 -1.34 9.81
N VAL A 160 3.19 -2.23 8.87
CA VAL A 160 2.28 -3.31 8.48
C VAL A 160 2.74 -4.58 9.15
N ASP A 161 1.83 -5.29 9.82
CA ASP A 161 2.08 -6.59 10.42
C ASP A 161 0.94 -7.56 10.05
N ARG A 162 1.26 -8.48 9.15
CA ARG A 162 0.40 -9.56 8.65
C ARG A 162 0.81 -10.92 9.19
N LEU A 163 1.72 -10.99 10.17
CA LEU A 163 2.12 -12.28 10.78
C LEU A 163 1.12 -12.76 11.84
N ARG A 164 0.18 -11.92 12.27
CA ARG A 164 -0.62 -12.12 13.50
C ARG A 164 -2.13 -11.91 13.35
N VAL A 165 -2.66 -11.94 12.14
CA VAL A 165 -4.11 -11.74 11.89
C VAL A 165 -4.81 -13.08 11.83
#